data_AF-A0A537SMM4-F1
#
_entry.id   AF-A0A537SMM4-F1
#
_cell.length_a   1.000
_cell.length_b   1.000
_cell.length_c   1.000
_cell.angle_alpha   90.00
_cell.angle_beta   90.00
_cell.angle_gamma   90.00
#
_symmetry.space_group_name_H-M   'P 1'
#
loop_
_entity.id
_entity.type
_entity.pdbx_description
1 polymer ?
#
loop_
_entity_poly.entity_id
_entity_poly.type
_entity_poly.pdbx_seq_one_letter_code
_entity_poly.pdbx_strand_id
1 'polypeptide(L)' 'MRHRPSNRLHQLENDPNRAPRRYPLWVDARDTPADIEAKRERAIAAGLASADDQFVLVRWKRKDES' A
#
# COMPACT_ATOMS: atom_id res chain seq x y z
N MET A 1 -8.00 -27.17 -21.35
CA MET A 1 -7.38 -26.02 -20.65
C MET A 1 -7.28 -26.36 -19.17
N ARG A 2 -6.07 -26.40 -18.60
CA ARG A 2 -5.89 -26.74 -17.17
C ARG A 2 -6.37 -25.55 -16.34
N HIS A 3 -7.43 -25.73 -15.55
CA HIS A 3 -7.86 -24.78 -14.54
C HIS A 3 -6.71 -24.62 -13.53
N ARG A 4 -6.03 -23.47 -13.55
CA ARG A 4 -5.14 -23.07 -12.46
C ARG A 4 -6.04 -22.93 -11.23
N PRO A 5 -5.77 -23.59 -10.09
CA PRO A 5 -6.51 -23.28 -8.88
C PRO A 5 -6.26 -21.81 -8.58
N SER A 6 -7.34 -21.03 -8.48
CA SER A 6 -7.28 -19.62 -8.10
C SER A 6 -6.42 -19.52 -6.86
N ASN A 7 -5.26 -18.88 -6.99
CA ASN A 7 -4.29 -18.78 -5.92
C ASN A 7 -5.03 -18.21 -4.70
N ARG A 8 -4.99 -18.91 -3.56
CA ARG A 8 -5.73 -18.51 -2.35
C ARG A 8 -5.38 -17.08 -1.93
N LEU A 9 -4.15 -16.65 -2.26
CA LEU A 9 -3.67 -15.28 -2.14
C LEU A 9 -4.52 -14.29 -2.96
N HIS A 10 -4.81 -14.63 -4.21
CA HIS A 10 -5.61 -13.81 -5.13
C HIS A 10 -7.08 -13.73 -4.71
N GLN A 11 -7.63 -14.78 -4.09
CA GLN A 11 -8.97 -14.72 -3.50
C GLN A 11 -9.01 -13.78 -2.28
N LEU A 12 -7.97 -13.80 -1.43
CA LEU A 12 -7.86 -12.89 -0.29
C LEU A 12 -7.57 -11.44 -0.69
N GLU A 13 -6.87 -11.22 -1.80
CA GLU A 13 -6.65 -9.89 -2.37
C GLU A 13 -7.94 -9.26 -2.88
N ASN A 14 -8.86 -10.07 -3.42
CA ASN A 14 -10.13 -9.63 -4.01
C ASN A 14 -11.34 -9.79 -3.06
N ASP A 15 -11.13 -10.14 -1.79
CA ASP A 15 -12.22 -10.28 -0.82
C ASP A 15 -12.74 -8.89 -0.43
N PRO A 16 -14.01 -8.54 -0.75
CA PRO A 16 -14.60 -7.25 -0.38
C PRO A 16 -14.81 -7.10 1.13
N ASN A 17 -14.75 -8.20 1.90
CA ASN A 17 -14.78 -8.19 3.37
C ASN A 17 -13.37 -8.11 3.99
N ARG A 18 -12.32 -7.93 3.18
CA ARG A 18 -10.98 -7.70 3.71
C ARG A 18 -11.01 -6.41 4.51
N ALA A 19 -10.88 -6.53 5.83
CA ALA A 19 -10.80 -5.37 6.72
C ALA A 19 -9.68 -4.42 6.22
N PRO A 20 -9.93 -3.10 6.19
CA PRO A 20 -8.92 -2.10 5.83
C PRO A 20 -7.63 -2.37 6.59
N ARG A 21 -6.54 -2.62 5.87
CA ARG A 21 -5.23 -2.83 6.48
C ARG A 21 -4.49 -1.51 6.58
N ARG A 22 -3.60 -1.41 7.57
CA ARG A 22 -2.63 -0.32 7.61
C ARG A 22 -1.50 -0.63 6.63
N TYR A 23 -1.39 0.17 5.59
CA TYR A 23 -0.32 0.05 4.61
C TYR A 23 0.77 1.09 4.90
N PRO A 24 2.00 0.69 5.27
CA PRO A 24 3.09 1.63 5.49
C PRO A 24 3.58 2.20 4.16
N LEU A 25 3.45 3.51 3.99
CA LEU A 25 3.95 4.24 2.84
C LEU A 25 5.25 4.96 3.22
N TRP A 26 6.37 4.51 2.67
CA TRP A 26 7.66 5.12 2.96
C TRP A 26 7.82 6.47 2.25
N VAL A 27 7.97 7.53 3.05
CA VAL A 27 8.15 8.91 2.60
C VAL A 27 9.50 9.46 3.01
N ASP A 28 10.04 10.32 2.15
CA ASP A 28 11.22 11.13 2.41
C ASP A 28 10.81 12.52 2.91
N ALA A 29 11.70 13.23 3.61
CA ALA A 29 11.45 14.59 4.07
C ALA A 29 11.23 15.59 2.92
N ARG A 30 11.70 15.26 1.72
CA ARG A 30 11.55 16.09 0.52
C ARG A 30 10.30 15.78 -0.30
N ASP A 31 9.56 14.71 0.03
CA ASP A 31 8.37 14.35 -0.72
C ASP A 31 7.31 15.44 -0.56
N THR A 32 6.80 15.90 -1.69
CA THR A 32 5.63 16.77 -1.71
C THR A 32 4.35 15.94 -1.55
N PRO A 33 3.21 16.56 -1.22
CA PRO A 33 1.93 15.84 -1.21
C PRO A 33 1.62 15.11 -2.53
N ALA A 34 2.05 15.66 -3.67
CA ALA A 34 1.88 15.02 -4.97
C ALA A 34 2.75 13.76 -5.12
N ASP A 35 3.98 13.79 -4.58
CA ASP A 35 4.87 12.61 -4.59
C ASP A 35 4.30 11.48 -3.72
N ILE A 36 3.71 11.84 -2.57
CA ILE A 36 3.05 10.89 -1.67
C ILE A 36 1.84 10.25 -2.35
N GLU A 37 1.00 11.03 -3.04
CA GLU A 37 -0.14 10.48 -3.77
C GLU A 37 0.32 9.58 -4.94
N ALA A 38 1.35 9.99 -5.68
CA ALA A 38 1.91 9.15 -6.74
C ALA A 38 2.46 7.82 -6.19
N LYS A 39 3.03 7.80 -4.98
CA LYS A 39 3.46 6.55 -4.32
C LYS A 39 2.26 5.70 -3.91
N ARG A 40 1.19 6.31 -3.41
CA ARG A 40 -0.07 5.63 -3.08
C ARG A 40 -0.66 4.97 -4.32
N GLU A 41 -0.82 5.72 -5.42
CA GLU A 41 -1.33 5.21 -6.69
C GLU A 41 -0.49 4.05 -7.22
N ARG A 42 0.83 4.13 -7.16
CA ARG A 42 1.73 3.03 -7.55
C ARG A 42 1.54 1.78 -6.70
N ALA A 43 1.33 1.93 -5.38
CA ALA A 43 1.08 0.80 -4.49
C ALA A 43 -0.25 0.09 -4.82
N ILE A 44 -1.27 0.87 -5.17
CA ILE A 44 -2.58 0.35 -5.60
C ILE A 44 -2.47 -0.34 -6.97
N ALA A 45 -1.83 0.32 -7.95
CA ALA A 45 -1.64 -0.24 -9.29
C ALA A 45 -0.79 -1.52 -9.27
N ALA A 46 0.14 -1.64 -8.33
CA ALA A 46 0.93 -2.86 -8.12
C ALA A 46 0.18 -3.97 -7.35
N GLY A 47 -1.05 -3.73 -6.90
CA GLY A 47 -1.84 -4.68 -6.11
C GLY A 47 -1.32 -4.87 -4.67
N LEU A 48 -0.43 -4.01 -4.19
CA LEU A 48 0.15 -4.10 -2.84
C LEU A 48 -0.80 -3.53 -1.78
N ALA A 49 -1.62 -2.55 -2.15
CA ALA A 49 -2.60 -1.90 -1.29
C ALA A 49 -3.93 -1.72 -2.02
N SER A 50 -5.04 -1.67 -1.28
CA SER A 50 -6.33 -1.20 -1.80
C SER A 50 -6.48 0.31 -1.62
N ALA A 51 -7.38 0.93 -2.38
CA ALA A 51 -7.76 2.32 -2.17
C ALA A 51 -8.39 2.54 -0.78
N ASP A 52 -9.05 1.51 -0.24
CA ASP A 52 -9.69 1.49 1.09
C ASP A 52 -8.71 1.19 2.25
N ASP A 53 -7.46 0.82 1.95
CA ASP A 53 -6.45 0.62 2.99
C ASP A 53 -6.08 1.96 3.65
N GLN A 54 -5.76 1.92 4.94
CA GLN A 54 -5.27 3.08 5.67
C GLN A 54 -3.77 3.25 5.39
N PHE A 55 -3.42 4.23 4.56
CA PHE A 55 -2.03 4.58 4.30
C PHE A 55 -1.42 5.31 5.50
N VAL A 56 -0.39 4.71 6.09
CA VAL A 56 0.36 5.30 7.21
C VAL A 56 1.69 5.79 6.66
N LEU A 57 1.94 7.09 6.73
CA LEU A 57 3.21 7.67 6.28
C LEU A 57 4.32 7.30 7.26
N VAL A 58 5.33 6.60 6.76
CA VAL A 58 6.50 6.17 7.53
C VAL A 58 7.72 6.87 6.97
N ARG A 59 8.50 7.53 7.84
CA ARG A 59 9.79 8.11 7.46
C ARG A 59 10.84 7.73 8.50
N TRP A 60 12.09 7.68 8.09
CA TRP A 60 13.19 7.58 9.04
C TRP A 60 13.24 8.85 9.88
N LYS A 61 13.23 8.68 11.21
CA LYS A 61 13.51 9.78 12.14
C LYS A 61 14.96 10.20 11.92
N ARG A 62 15.21 11.44 11.50
CA ARG A 62 16.59 11.94 11.45
C ARG A 62 17.08 12.07 12.89
N LYS A 63 18.36 11.76 13.13
CA LYS A 63 18.97 11.80 14.46
C LYS A 63 18.79 13.16 15.17
N ASP A 64 18.66 14.22 14.39
CA ASP A 64 18.56 15.61 14.86
C ASP A 64 17.10 16.10 15.02
N GLU A 65 16.11 15.27 14.73
CA GLU A 65 14.71 15.59 15.02
C GLU A 65 14.41 15.20 16.46
N SER A 66 14.14 16.19 17.31
CA SER A 66 13.73 15.95 18.71
C SER A 66 12.29 15.46 18.74
#